data_AF-A0A285X6H6-F1
#
_entry.id   AF-A0A285X6H6-F1
#
_cell.length_a   1.000
_cell.length_b   1.000
_cell.length_c   1.000
_cell.angle_alpha   90.00
_cell.angle_beta   90.00
_cell.angle_gamma   90.00
#
_symmetry.space_group_name_H-M   'P 1'
#
loop_
_entity.id
_entity.type
_entity.pdbx_description
1 polymer ?
#
loop_
_entity_poly.entity_id
_entity_poly.type
_entity_poly.pdbx_seq_one_letter_code
_entity_poly.pdbx_strand_id
1 'polypeptide(L)'
;MEYNDQYDQKTENLFASCDLLLLKLFFNMDVTCGFPDVPPETVDLLESLGLLTLKGDHCYITRLGKNAVSKGGVKNFVKDRQLIYSENNLVRREKRLVEYPLILGVLLSLILIICLLTWMLIDL
;
A
#
# COMPACT_ATOMS: atom_id res chain seq x y z
N MET A 1 27.99 23.41 5.47
CA MET A 1 26.60 22.94 5.69
C MET A 1 26.70 21.43 5.61
N GLU A 2 27.16 20.82 6.69
CA GLU A 2 27.67 19.43 6.75
C GLU A 2 26.70 18.60 7.61
N TYR A 3 25.42 18.69 7.26
CA TYR A 3 24.33 18.02 7.95
C TYR A 3 23.42 17.41 6.87
N ASN A 4 23.75 16.18 6.42
CA ASN A 4 22.78 15.17 5.97
C ASN A 4 23.40 13.87 5.43
N ASP A 5 24.70 13.82 5.14
CA ASP A 5 25.30 12.63 4.49
C ASP A 5 25.15 11.32 5.31
N GLN A 6 25.18 11.42 6.64
CA GLN A 6 25.06 10.25 7.52
C GLN A 6 23.63 9.68 7.60
N TYR A 7 22.61 10.53 7.42
CA TYR A 7 21.20 10.09 7.40
C TYR A 7 20.86 9.42 6.07
N ASP A 8 21.41 9.95 4.98
CA ASP A 8 21.27 9.38 3.64
C ASP A 8 21.97 8.01 3.55
N GLN A 9 23.15 7.87 4.14
CA GLN A 9 23.90 6.62 4.14
C GLN A 9 23.23 5.50 4.95
N LYS A 10 22.65 5.79 6.12
CA LYS A 10 21.90 4.79 6.90
C LYS A 10 20.69 4.28 6.12
N THR A 11 19.98 5.20 5.46
CA THR A 11 18.79 4.90 4.66
C THR A 11 19.16 4.10 3.40
N GLU A 12 20.26 4.43 2.73
CA GLU A 12 20.78 3.64 1.61
C GLU A 12 21.19 2.22 2.01
N ASN A 13 21.87 2.06 3.15
CA ASN A 13 22.23 0.75 3.66
C ASN A 13 20.98 -0.09 3.95
N LEU A 14 19.93 0.52 4.53
CA LEU A 14 18.66 -0.16 4.77
C LEU A 14 18.00 -0.62 3.47
N PHE A 15 17.95 0.23 2.44
CA PHE A 15 17.41 -0.15 1.13
C PHE A 15 18.24 -1.24 0.44
N ALA A 16 19.57 -1.20 0.55
CA ALA A 16 20.44 -2.24 0.02
C ALA A 16 20.21 -3.59 0.72
N SER A 17 20.01 -3.59 2.05
CA SER A 17 19.61 -4.78 2.80
C SER A 17 18.24 -5.30 2.36
N CYS A 18 17.28 -4.41 2.08
CA CYS A 18 15.96 -4.79 1.54
C CYS A 18 16.09 -5.45 0.17
N ASP A 19 16.90 -4.88 -0.73
CA ASP A 19 17.13 -5.41 -2.07
C ASP A 19 17.81 -6.78 -2.04
N LEU A 20 18.82 -6.94 -1.19
CA LEU A 20 19.51 -8.21 -0.98
C LEU A 20 18.53 -9.29 -0.50
N LEU A 21 17.70 -8.97 0.49
CA LEU A 21 16.71 -9.89 1.04
C LEU A 21 15.65 -10.27 -0.01
N LEU A 22 15.11 -9.30 -0.73
CA LEU A 22 14.14 -9.57 -1.79
C LEU A 22 14.72 -10.39 -2.94
N LEU A 23 15.96 -10.14 -3.34
CA LEU A 23 16.65 -10.95 -4.35
C LEU A 23 16.82 -12.39 -3.86
N LYS A 24 17.24 -12.58 -2.61
CA LYS A 24 17.39 -13.92 -2.03
C LYS A 24 16.06 -14.68 -2.01
N LEU A 25 14.97 -14.01 -1.65
CA LEU A 25 13.61 -14.57 -1.64
C LEU A 25 13.03 -14.78 -3.04
N PHE A 26 13.49 -14.01 -4.02
CA PHE A 26 13.10 -14.19 -5.42
C PHE A 26 13.64 -15.51 -5.97
N PHE A 27 14.88 -15.88 -5.63
CA PHE A 27 15.50 -17.13 -6.06
C PHE A 27 15.12 -18.34 -5.19
N ASN A 28 14.89 -18.13 -3.88
CA ASN A 28 14.49 -19.18 -2.94
C ASN A 28 13.18 -18.79 -2.23
N MET A 29 12.10 -19.53 -2.48
CA MET A 29 10.77 -19.21 -1.92
C MET A 29 10.60 -19.57 -0.43
N ASP A 30 11.53 -20.33 0.15
CA ASP A 30 11.42 -20.80 1.53
C ASP A 30 12.66 -20.39 2.32
N VAL A 31 12.59 -19.21 2.95
CA VAL A 31 13.73 -18.66 3.69
C VAL A 31 13.27 -18.09 5.01
N THR A 32 14.02 -18.39 6.08
CA THR A 32 13.75 -17.84 7.40
C THR A 32 14.13 -16.37 7.47
N CYS A 33 13.29 -15.54 8.07
CA CYS A 33 13.48 -14.09 8.12
C CYS A 33 14.66 -13.65 9.00
N GLY A 34 15.11 -14.52 9.90
CA GLY A 34 16.24 -14.28 10.81
C GLY A 34 17.59 -14.47 10.13
N PHE A 35 17.92 -13.65 9.13
CA PHE A 35 19.25 -13.67 8.55
C PHE A 35 20.24 -12.96 9.49
N PRO A 36 21.41 -13.56 9.76
CA PRO A 36 22.41 -12.94 10.62
C PRO A 36 22.94 -11.60 10.07
N ASP A 37 22.82 -11.40 8.75
CA ASP A 37 23.35 -10.22 8.05
C ASP A 37 22.28 -9.17 7.71
N VAL A 38 21.01 -9.41 8.04
CA VAL A 38 19.90 -8.50 7.71
C VAL A 38 19.34 -7.88 9.00
N PRO A 39 19.34 -6.55 9.13
CA PRO A 39 18.72 -5.88 10.27
C PRO A 39 17.23 -6.23 10.38
N PRO A 40 16.68 -6.41 11.60
CA PRO A 40 15.25 -6.67 11.78
C PRO A 40 14.37 -5.56 11.16
N GLU A 41 14.84 -4.31 11.22
CA GLU A 41 14.20 -3.14 10.60
C GLU A 41 13.95 -3.32 9.09
N THR A 42 14.76 -4.14 8.40
CA THR A 42 14.60 -4.45 6.98
C THR A 42 13.37 -5.32 6.71
N VAL A 43 13.10 -6.30 7.58
CA VAL A 43 11.94 -7.19 7.45
C VAL A 43 10.66 -6.41 7.71
N ASP A 44 10.64 -5.58 8.76
CA ASP A 44 9.51 -4.72 9.11
C ASP A 44 9.19 -3.72 7.99
N LEU A 45 10.23 -3.14 7.36
CA LEU A 45 10.05 -2.23 6.24
C LEU A 45 9.48 -2.97 5.00
N LEU A 46 9.97 -4.16 4.67
CA LEU A 46 9.46 -4.93 3.54
C LEU A 46 8.01 -5.41 3.75
N GLU A 47 7.66 -5.79 4.98
CA GLU A 47 6.30 -6.16 5.35
C GLU A 47 5.35 -4.96 5.29
N SER A 48 5.72 -3.81 5.87
CA SER A 48 4.90 -2.59 5.84
C SER A 48 4.70 -2.05 4.41
N LEU A 49 5.66 -2.24 3.51
CA LEU A 49 5.53 -1.94 2.08
C LEU A 49 4.72 -3.00 1.30
N GLY A 50 4.37 -4.11 1.95
CA GLY A 50 3.65 -5.23 1.35
C GLY A 50 4.47 -6.01 0.33
N LEU A 51 5.80 -5.88 0.35
CA LEU A 51 6.73 -6.58 -0.54
C LEU A 51 7.00 -8.01 -0.07
N LEU A 52 6.78 -8.26 1.22
CA LEU A 52 6.91 -9.53 1.88
C LEU A 52 5.66 -9.87 2.70
N THR A 53 5.41 -11.16 2.94
CA THR A 53 4.51 -11.66 3.97
C THR A 53 5.21 -12.70 4.83
N LEU A 54 4.86 -12.73 6.12
CA LEU A 54 5.40 -13.65 7.11
C LEU A 54 4.42 -14.82 7.35
N LYS A 55 4.96 -16.04 7.49
CA LYS A 55 4.20 -17.20 7.95
C LYS A 55 5.06 -18.00 8.91
N GLY A 56 4.88 -17.74 10.22
CA GLY A 56 5.82 -18.20 11.24
C GLY A 56 7.17 -17.50 11.05
N ASP A 57 8.26 -18.25 11.12
CA ASP A 57 9.62 -17.72 10.96
C ASP A 57 10.04 -17.55 9.49
N HIS A 58 9.17 -17.90 8.54
CA HIS A 58 9.45 -17.90 7.12
C HIS A 58 8.94 -16.63 6.42
N CYS A 59 9.77 -16.16 5.51
CA CYS A 59 9.60 -14.98 4.69
C CYS A 59 9.16 -15.39 3.28
N TYR A 60 8.08 -14.81 2.77
CA TYR A 60 7.60 -15.05 1.41
C TYR A 60 7.51 -13.76 0.62
N ILE A 61 8.13 -13.73 -0.55
CA ILE A 61 8.03 -12.59 -1.45
C ILE A 61 6.62 -12.49 -2.03
N THR A 62 5.98 -11.33 -1.91
CA THR A 62 4.67 -11.10 -2.49
C THR A 62 4.78 -10.81 -3.99
N ARG A 63 3.65 -10.74 -4.69
CA ARG A 63 3.62 -10.27 -6.08
C ARG A 63 4.19 -8.84 -6.21
N LEU A 64 4.00 -8.00 -5.19
CA LEU A 64 4.56 -6.65 -5.17
C LEU A 64 6.07 -6.68 -4.96
N GLY A 65 6.57 -7.55 -4.08
CA GLY A 65 8.01 -7.79 -3.90
C GLY A 65 8.70 -8.21 -5.20
N LYS A 66 8.10 -9.15 -5.94
CA LYS A 66 8.63 -9.57 -7.25
C LYS A 66 8.69 -8.41 -8.25
N ASN A 67 7.67 -7.56 -8.28
CA ASN A 67 7.65 -6.37 -9.14
C ASN A 67 8.71 -5.34 -8.72
N ALA A 68 8.90 -5.12 -7.42
CA ALA A 68 9.95 -4.24 -6.91
C ALA A 68 11.34 -4.71 -7.36
N VAL A 69 11.62 -6.01 -7.30
CA VAL A 69 12.86 -6.60 -7.82
C VAL A 69 13.00 -6.35 -9.33
N SER A 70 11.96 -6.63 -10.12
CA SER A 70 11.98 -6.41 -11.58
C SER A 70 12.16 -4.94 -11.99
N LYS A 71 11.80 -3.99 -11.12
CA LYS A 71 11.98 -2.55 -11.32
C LYS A 71 13.34 -2.03 -10.83
N GLY A 72 14.27 -2.92 -10.50
CA GLY A 72 15.61 -2.56 -10.04
C GLY A 72 15.68 -2.19 -8.56
N GLY A 73 14.80 -2.76 -7.73
CA GLY A 73 14.90 -2.69 -6.27
C GLY A 73 13.81 -1.86 -5.57
N VAL A 74 13.77 -1.96 -4.25
CA VAL A 74 12.86 -1.28 -3.32
C VAL A 74 13.02 0.22 -3.41
N LYS A 75 14.26 0.74 -3.54
CA LYS A 75 14.49 2.20 -3.67
C LYS A 75 13.76 2.77 -4.89
N ASN A 76 13.86 2.10 -6.04
CA ASN A 76 13.16 2.51 -7.26
C ASN A 76 11.66 2.31 -7.15
N PHE A 77 11.22 1.19 -6.57
CA PHE A 77 9.79 0.95 -6.31
C PHE A 77 9.15 2.01 -5.40
N VAL A 78 9.85 2.42 -4.35
CA VAL A 78 9.39 3.47 -3.41
C VAL A 78 9.41 4.84 -4.09
N LYS A 79 10.44 5.18 -4.88
CA LYS A 79 10.46 6.43 -5.65
C LYS A 79 9.32 6.50 -6.67
N ASP A 80 9.11 5.43 -7.43
CA ASP A 80 7.99 5.29 -8.38
C ASP A 80 6.63 5.45 -7.67
N ARG A 81 6.48 4.89 -6.46
CA ARG A 81 5.23 5.02 -5.68
C ARG A 81 5.11 6.32 -4.90
N GLN A 82 6.19 6.99 -4.52
CA GLN A 82 6.14 8.31 -3.89
C GLN A 82 5.65 9.36 -4.88
N LEU A 83 5.86 9.18 -6.18
CA LEU A 83 5.19 9.97 -7.21
C LEU A 83 3.66 9.80 -7.14
N ILE A 84 3.18 8.57 -6.88
CA ILE A 84 1.75 8.28 -6.68
C ILE A 84 1.25 8.84 -5.33
N TYR A 85 2.08 8.86 -4.28
CA TYR A 85 1.69 9.42 -2.98
C TYR A 85 1.78 10.96 -2.90
N SER A 86 2.57 11.60 -3.75
CA SER A 86 2.50 13.06 -3.98
C SER A 86 1.20 13.43 -4.71
N GLU A 87 0.72 12.58 -5.62
CA GLU A 87 -0.65 12.67 -6.14
C GLU A 87 -1.71 12.28 -5.08
N ASN A 88 -1.37 11.49 -4.06
CA ASN A 88 -2.33 11.16 -3.01
C ASN A 88 -2.60 12.28 -1.99
N ASN A 89 -1.86 13.40 -2.03
CA ASN A 89 -2.34 14.65 -1.43
C ASN A 89 -3.50 15.28 -2.23
N LEU A 90 -3.74 14.87 -3.47
CA LEU A 90 -5.01 15.10 -4.19
C LEU A 90 -6.07 14.01 -3.89
N VAL A 91 -5.65 12.77 -3.58
CA VAL A 91 -6.55 11.64 -3.20
C VAL A 91 -6.95 11.65 -1.71
N ARG A 92 -6.47 12.58 -0.88
CA ARG A 92 -7.15 12.87 0.40
C ARG A 92 -8.52 13.54 0.21
N ARG A 93 -8.91 13.83 -1.05
CA ARG A 93 -10.29 14.19 -1.43
C ARG A 93 -11.16 12.98 -1.84
N GLU A 94 -10.57 11.81 -2.10
CA GLU A 94 -11.33 10.66 -2.65
C GLU A 94 -11.95 9.79 -1.55
N LYS A 95 -11.41 9.79 -0.33
CA LYS A 95 -12.05 9.12 0.82
C LYS A 95 -13.40 9.70 1.23
N ARG A 96 -13.75 10.91 0.78
CA ARG A 96 -15.10 11.45 1.01
C ARG A 96 -16.14 10.88 0.05
N LEU A 97 -15.76 10.40 -1.14
CA LEU A 97 -16.73 9.93 -2.14
C LEU A 97 -17.36 8.57 -1.81
N VAL A 98 -16.81 7.82 -0.84
CA VAL A 98 -17.33 6.48 -0.45
C VAL A 98 -18.42 6.55 0.62
N GLU A 99 -18.58 7.66 1.34
CA GLU A 99 -19.65 7.82 2.35
C GLU A 99 -20.96 8.39 1.76
N TYR A 100 -20.90 9.06 0.61
CA TYR A 100 -22.09 9.61 -0.06
C TYR A 100 -23.00 8.63 -0.84
N PRO A 101 -22.63 7.39 -1.24
CA PRO A 101 -23.53 6.54 -2.01
C PRO A 101 -24.69 6.00 -1.17
N LEU A 102 -24.50 5.83 0.15
CA LEU A 102 -25.57 5.38 1.05
C LEU A 102 -26.65 6.47 1.20
N ILE A 103 -26.24 7.72 1.44
CA ILE A 103 -27.15 8.86 1.60
C ILE A 103 -27.90 9.14 0.29
N LEU A 104 -27.21 9.06 -0.85
CA LEU A 104 -27.83 9.25 -2.16
C LEU A 104 -28.88 8.16 -2.45
N GLY A 105 -28.63 6.90 -2.08
CA GLY A 105 -29.59 5.80 -2.21
C GLY A 105 -30.83 5.98 -1.31
N VAL A 106 -30.65 6.45 -0.09
CA VAL A 106 -31.77 6.73 0.84
C VAL A 106 -32.64 7.89 0.31
N LEU A 107 -32.03 8.94 -0.23
CA LEU A 107 -32.78 10.06 -0.80
C LEU A 107 -33.62 9.63 -2.02
N LEU A 108 -33.05 8.83 -2.92
CA LEU A 108 -33.77 8.33 -4.10
C LEU A 108 -34.96 7.45 -3.74
N SER A 109 -34.80 6.58 -2.74
CA SER A 109 -35.91 5.72 -2.27
C SER A 109 -37.03 6.54 -1.62
N LEU A 110 -36.70 7.57 -0.84
CA LEU A 110 -37.67 8.50 -0.24
C LEU A 110 -38.49 9.25 -1.31
N ILE A 111 -37.83 9.76 -2.35
CA ILE A 111 -38.50 10.45 -3.46
C ILE A 111 -39.48 9.51 -4.17
N LEU A 112 -39.08 8.26 -4.43
CA LEU A 112 -39.91 7.26 -5.09
C LEU A 112 -41.18 6.93 -4.28
N ILE A 113 -41.04 6.80 -2.95
CA ILE A 113 -42.18 6.57 -2.05
C ILE A 113 -43.15 7.74 -2.08
N ILE A 114 -42.65 8.98 -2.00
CA ILE A 114 -43.48 10.19 -2.06
C ILE A 114 -44.22 10.25 -3.40
N CYS A 115 -43.54 9.98 -4.52
CA CYS A 115 -44.18 9.95 -5.84
C CYS A 115 -45.32 8.93 -5.92
N LEU A 116 -45.13 7.72 -5.38
CA LEU A 116 -46.17 6.69 -5.35
C LEU A 116 -47.37 7.10 -4.49
N LEU A 117 -47.11 7.71 -3.32
CA LEU A 117 -48.18 8.22 -2.45
C LEU A 117 -48.98 9.34 -3.11
N THR A 118 -48.31 10.27 -3.80
CA THR A 118 -49.01 11.34 -4.52
C THR A 118 -49.87 10.80 -5.64
N TRP A 119 -49.46 9.72 -6.30
CA TRP A 119 -50.24 9.11 -7.36
C TRP A 119 -51.51 8.45 -6.83
N MET A 120 -51.42 7.77 -5.68
CA MET A 120 -52.58 7.20 -4.98
C MET A 120 -53.57 8.27 -4.49
N LEU A 121 -53.09 9.47 -4.14
CA LEU A 121 -53.95 10.58 -3.70
C LEU A 121 -54.71 11.26 -4.85
N ILE A 122 -54.20 11.21 -6.08
CA ILE A 122 -54.84 11.82 -7.25
C ILE A 122 -55.97 10.92 -7.79
N ASP A 123 -55.89 9.61 -7.56
CA ASP A 123 -56.91 8.64 -7.97
C ASP A 123 -58.12 8.59 -7.01
N LEU A 124 -58.13 9.44 -5.96
CA LEU A 124 -59.19 9.58 -4.96
C LEU A 124 -60.02 10.86 -5.20
#